data_AF-A0A316REI2-F1
#
_entry.id   AF-A0A316REI2-F1
#
_cell.length_a   1.000
_cell.length_b   1.000
_cell.length_c   1.000
_cell.angle_alpha   90.00
_cell.angle_beta   90.00
_cell.angle_gamma   90.00
#
_symmetry.space_group_name_H-M   'P 1'
#
loop_
_entity.id
_entity.type
_entity.pdbx_description
1 polymer ?
#
loop_
_entity_poly.entity_id
_entity_poly.type
_entity_poly.pdbx_seq_one_letter_code
_entity_poly.pdbx_strand_id
1 'polypeptide(L)'
;MANIKDTVDKFSNAKDIAERQQIIYDYRTYGKIDRANTINKIIELRATNEQIAVAQWIECASQPSIPFEQATDEQLINELEKQIAILTISDTTQGANL
;
A
#
# COMPACT_ATOMS: atom_id res chain seq x y z
N MET A 1 22.82 -13.74 -11.26
CA MET A 1 22.75 -13.78 -9.78
C MET A 1 21.76 -12.70 -9.37
N ALA A 2 20.66 -13.04 -8.71
CA ALA A 2 19.71 -12.02 -8.23
C ALA A 2 20.44 -11.12 -7.21
N ASN A 3 20.28 -9.80 -7.35
CA ASN A 3 20.82 -8.85 -6.39
C ASN A 3 20.14 -9.07 -5.03
N ILE A 4 20.93 -9.13 -3.95
CA ILE A 4 20.42 -9.36 -2.59
C ILE A 4 19.40 -8.26 -2.22
N LYS A 5 19.67 -7.02 -2.65
CA LYS A 5 18.76 -5.89 -2.43
C LYS A 5 17.39 -6.14 -3.08
N ASP A 6 17.36 -6.50 -4.35
CA ASP A 6 16.10 -6.76 -5.08
C ASP A 6 15.30 -7.92 -4.45
N THR A 7 15.98 -8.91 -3.88
CA THR A 7 15.33 -10.04 -3.20
C THR A 7 14.70 -9.60 -1.87
N VAL A 8 15.39 -8.76 -1.10
CA VAL A 8 14.89 -8.20 0.16
C VAL A 8 13.70 -7.26 -0.10
N ASP A 9 13.80 -6.41 -1.12
CA ASP A 9 12.75 -5.47 -1.50
C ASP A 9 11.45 -6.20 -1.90
N LYS A 10 11.57 -7.27 -2.71
CA LYS A 10 10.42 -8.13 -3.09
C LYS A 10 9.79 -8.84 -1.89
N PHE A 11 10.59 -9.35 -0.96
CA PHE A 11 10.06 -9.98 0.25
C PHE A 11 9.31 -8.97 1.12
N SER A 12 9.83 -7.75 1.25
CA SER A 12 9.16 -6.67 1.96
C SER A 12 7.82 -6.34 1.30
N ASN A 13 7.79 -6.16 -0.03
CA ASN A 13 6.56 -5.90 -0.78
C ASN A 13 5.52 -7.01 -0.59
N ALA A 14 5.92 -8.28 -0.65
CA ALA A 14 5.02 -9.42 -0.46
C ALA A 14 4.40 -9.43 0.95
N LYS A 15 5.20 -9.13 1.98
CA LYS A 15 4.71 -8.98 3.36
C LYS A 15 3.70 -7.82 3.46
N ASP A 16 4.05 -6.66 2.91
CA ASP A 16 3.20 -5.48 2.89
C ASP A 16 1.86 -5.71 2.17
N ILE A 17 1.88 -6.47 1.06
CA ILE A 17 0.66 -6.88 0.34
C ILE A 17 -0.20 -7.78 1.21
N ALA A 18 0.38 -8.82 1.82
CA ALA A 18 -0.36 -9.81 2.61
C ALA A 18 -1.05 -9.16 3.83
N GLU A 19 -0.36 -8.28 4.54
CA GLU A 19 -0.93 -7.58 5.71
C GLU A 19 -2.11 -6.68 5.31
N ARG A 20 -2.05 -6.03 4.15
CA ARG A 20 -3.14 -5.18 3.65
C ARG A 20 -4.32 -5.99 3.14
N GLN A 21 -4.05 -7.10 2.45
CA GLN A 21 -5.07 -8.04 2.01
C GLN A 21 -5.86 -8.60 3.20
N GLN A 22 -5.19 -8.88 4.32
CA GLN A 22 -5.86 -9.33 5.54
C GLN A 22 -6.83 -8.28 6.08
N ILE A 23 -6.43 -7.01 6.15
CA ILE A 23 -7.31 -5.91 6.62
C ILE A 23 -8.52 -5.75 5.69
N ILE A 24 -8.29 -5.76 4.37
CA ILE A 24 -9.36 -5.67 3.37
C ILE A 24 -10.32 -6.86 3.54
N TYR A 25 -9.79 -8.08 3.67
CA TYR A 25 -10.60 -9.27 3.87
C TYR A 25 -11.47 -9.17 5.13
N ASP A 26 -10.90 -8.75 6.26
CA ASP A 26 -11.62 -8.62 7.52
C ASP A 26 -12.74 -7.57 7.43
N TYR A 27 -12.48 -6.45 6.75
CA TYR A 27 -13.50 -5.43 6.49
C TYR A 27 -14.62 -5.94 5.57
N ARG A 28 -14.26 -6.52 4.41
CA ARG A 28 -15.26 -6.99 3.43
C ARG A 28 -16.09 -8.15 3.96
N THR A 29 -15.52 -9.01 4.81
CA THR A 29 -16.19 -10.20 5.35
C THR A 29 -17.02 -9.88 6.59
N TYR A 30 -16.48 -9.08 7.51
CA TYR A 30 -17.07 -8.89 8.84
C TYR A 30 -17.52 -7.45 9.12
N GLY A 31 -17.26 -6.50 8.21
CA GLY A 31 -17.52 -5.08 8.43
C GLY A 31 -16.66 -4.48 9.55
N LYS A 32 -15.54 -5.12 9.91
CA LYS A 32 -14.68 -4.72 11.03
C LYS A 32 -13.39 -4.10 10.52
N ILE A 33 -13.01 -2.99 11.14
CA ILE A 33 -11.75 -2.31 10.85
C ILE A 33 -11.17 -1.72 12.12
N ASP A 34 -9.89 -2.01 12.37
CA ASP A 34 -9.09 -1.22 13.30
C ASP A 34 -8.56 -0.01 12.54
N ARG A 35 -9.27 1.12 12.67
CA ARG A 35 -8.94 2.36 11.94
C ARG A 35 -7.54 2.86 12.28
N ALA A 36 -7.16 2.84 13.56
CA ALA A 36 -5.85 3.35 13.98
C ALA A 36 -4.71 2.52 13.38
N ASN A 37 -4.82 1.20 13.45
CA ASN A 37 -3.84 0.30 12.81
C ASN A 37 -3.83 0.47 11.28
N THR A 38 -4.99 0.61 10.65
CA THR A 38 -5.11 0.78 9.20
C THR A 38 -4.41 2.06 8.73
N ILE A 39 -4.68 3.19 9.40
CA ILE A 39 -4.07 4.48 9.10
C ILE A 39 -2.55 4.42 9.30
N ASN A 40 -2.09 3.81 10.39
CA ASN A 40 -0.66 3.61 10.64
C ASN A 40 0.01 2.84 9.50
N LYS A 41 -0.58 1.74 9.03
CA LYS A 41 -0.02 0.97 7.91
C LYS A 41 0.02 1.77 6.61
N ILE A 42 -1.00 2.57 6.32
CA ILE A 42 -1.03 3.44 5.14
C ILE A 42 0.14 4.44 5.20
N ILE A 43 0.34 5.09 6.34
CA ILE A 43 1.39 6.10 6.54
C ILE A 43 2.78 5.46 6.53
N GLU A 44 2.95 4.32 7.20
CA GLU A 44 4.23 3.61 7.30
C GLU A 44 4.78 3.27 5.91
N LEU A 45 3.96 2.67 5.04
CA LEU A 45 4.41 2.31 3.69
C LEU A 45 4.68 3.53 2.79
N ARG A 46 3.93 4.61 2.95
CA ARG A 46 4.23 5.87 2.25
C ARG A 46 5.59 6.45 2.66
N ALA A 47 6.00 6.24 3.91
CA ALA A 47 7.29 6.72 4.40
C ALA A 47 8.47 5.82 4.00
N THR A 48 8.24 4.52 3.83
CA THR A 48 9.31 3.53 3.62
C THR A 48 9.45 3.04 2.17
N ASN A 49 8.39 3.14 1.35
CA ASN A 49 8.39 2.69 -0.04
C ASN A 49 8.38 3.86 -1.02
N GLU A 50 9.50 4.05 -1.73
CA GLU A 50 9.72 5.17 -2.65
C GLU A 50 8.69 5.22 -3.79
N GLN A 51 8.25 4.06 -4.31
CA GLN A 51 7.30 4.02 -5.42
C GLN A 51 5.90 4.45 -4.97
N ILE A 52 5.50 4.06 -3.76
CA ILE A 52 4.27 4.53 -3.12
C ILE A 52 4.36 6.04 -2.84
N ALA A 53 5.49 6.53 -2.33
CA ALA A 53 5.69 7.95 -2.08
C ALA A 53 5.58 8.81 -3.35
N VAL A 54 6.18 8.35 -4.46
CA VAL A 54 6.10 9.03 -5.76
C VAL A 54 4.67 9.03 -6.31
N ALA A 55 3.98 7.89 -6.27
CA ALA A 55 2.58 7.79 -6.72
C ALA A 55 1.67 8.72 -5.91
N GLN A 56 1.88 8.79 -4.59
CA GLN A 56 1.15 9.68 -3.69
C GLN A 56 1.34 11.16 -4.03
N TRP A 57 2.59 11.55 -4.33
CA TRP A 57 2.92 12.93 -4.67
C TRP A 57 2.19 13.40 -5.93
N ILE A 58 2.12 12.54 -6.95
CA ILE A 58 1.37 12.80 -8.19
C ILE A 58 -0.14 12.97 -7.91
N GLU A 59 -0.70 12.13 -7.04
CA GLU A 59 -2.12 12.17 -6.70
C GLU A 59 -2.48 13.42 -5.87
N CYS A 60 -1.67 13.77 -4.87
CA CYS A 60 -1.85 14.96 -4.03
C CYS A 60 -1.76 16.27 -4.83
N ALA A 61 -0.95 16.32 -5.89
CA ALA A 61 -0.90 17.47 -6.79
C ALA A 61 -2.24 17.70 -7.54
N SER A 62 -3.13 16.71 -7.54
CA SER A 62 -4.34 16.69 -8.37
C SER A 62 -5.65 16.89 -7.60
N GLN A 63 -5.69 16.77 -6.26
CA GLN A 63 -6.92 16.83 -5.45
C GLN A 63 -6.68 17.34 -4.00
N PRO A 64 -7.63 18.04 -3.36
CA PRO A 64 -7.56 18.33 -1.93
C PRO A 64 -7.68 17.04 -1.11
N SER A 65 -6.72 16.79 -0.20
CA SER A 65 -6.70 15.57 0.62
C SER A 65 -7.63 15.68 1.83
N ILE A 66 -8.53 14.72 1.99
CA ILE A 66 -9.25 14.50 3.25
C ILE A 66 -8.26 13.93 4.27
N PRO A 67 -8.13 14.48 5.49
CA PRO A 67 -7.34 13.86 6.54
C PRO A 67 -7.83 12.44 6.82
N PHE A 68 -6.93 11.47 6.98
CA PHE A 68 -7.31 10.07 7.19
C PHE A 68 -8.26 9.86 8.37
N GLU A 69 -8.15 10.71 9.38
CA GLU A 69 -8.93 10.61 10.60
C GLU A 69 -10.40 10.94 10.33
N GLN A 70 -10.66 11.67 9.24
CA GLN A 70 -11.97 12.03 8.73
C GLN A 70 -12.40 11.13 7.55
N ALA A 71 -11.53 10.27 7.04
CA ALA A 71 -11.84 9.36 5.95
C ALA A 71 -12.82 8.28 6.40
N THR A 72 -13.75 7.90 5.53
CA THR A 72 -14.62 6.74 5.78
C THR A 72 -13.82 5.45 5.76
N ASP A 73 -14.35 4.38 6.35
CA ASP A 73 -13.69 3.07 6.30
C ASP A 73 -13.46 2.63 4.85
N GLU A 74 -14.43 2.83 3.96
CA GLU A 74 -14.31 2.55 2.53
C GLU A 74 -13.17 3.34 1.87
N GLN A 75 -12.98 4.61 2.24
CA GLN A 75 -11.87 5.41 1.73
C GLN A 75 -10.51 4.88 2.19
N LEU A 76 -10.40 4.40 3.43
CA LEU A 76 -9.19 3.75 3.94
C LEU A 76 -8.93 2.43 3.21
N ILE A 77 -9.96 1.64 2.93
CA ILE A 77 -9.84 0.40 2.17
C ILE A 77 -9.41 0.65 0.73
N ASN A 78 -9.99 1.64 0.06
CA ASN A 78 -9.59 2.03 -1.29
C ASN A 78 -8.11 2.47 -1.34
N GLU A 79 -7.62 3.13 -0.29
CA GLU A 79 -6.21 3.48 -0.18
C GLU A 79 -5.31 2.23 -0.06
N LEU A 80 -5.71 1.24 0.75
CA LEU A 80 -4.98 -0.03 0.84
C LEU A 80 -4.95 -0.78 -0.52
N GLU A 81 -6.09 -0.82 -1.23
CA GLU A 81 -6.20 -1.45 -2.55
C GLU A 81 -5.27 -0.79 -3.58
N LYS A 82 -5.19 0.55 -3.58
CA LYS A 82 -4.25 1.31 -4.42
C LYS A 82 -2.79 0.96 -4.10
N GLN A 83 -2.43 0.90 -2.82
CA GLN A 83 -1.07 0.55 -2.42
C GLN A 83 -0.70 -0.87 -2.88
N ILE A 84 -1.60 -1.84 -2.76
CA ILE A 84 -1.40 -3.21 -3.29
C ILE A 84 -1.18 -3.18 -4.81
N ALA A 85 -1.99 -2.42 -5.55
CA ALA A 85 -1.87 -2.32 -7.00
C ALA A 85 -0.50 -1.79 -7.42
N ILE A 86 0.01 -0.74 -6.75
CA ILE A 86 1.34 -0.19 -7.00
C ILE A 86 2.42 -1.24 -6.72
N LEU A 87 2.42 -1.87 -5.54
CA LEU A 87 3.41 -2.88 -5.17
C LEU A 87 3.44 -4.07 -6.17
N THR A 88 2.27 -4.49 -6.66
CA THR A 88 2.16 -5.59 -7.62
C THR A 88 2.74 -5.22 -8.99
N ILE A 89 2.53 -3.99 -9.45
CA ILE A 89 3.10 -3.48 -10.71
C ILE A 89 4.63 -3.37 -10.59
N SER A 90 5.13 -2.89 -9.45
CA SER A 90 6.55 -2.80 -9.13
C SER A 90 7.28 -4.13 -9.25
N ASP A 91 6.69 -5.20 -8.71
CA ASP A 91 7.26 -6.56 -8.75
C ASP A 91 7.27 -7.13 -10.18
N THR A 92 6.26 -6.81 -10.99
CA THR A 92 6.14 -7.26 -12.39
C THR A 92 7.16 -6.55 -13.29
N THR A 93 7.39 -5.26 -13.06
CA THR A 93 8.30 -4.43 -13.90
C THR A 93 9.78 -4.75 -13.63
N GLN A 94 10.15 -5.12 -12.40
CA GLN A 94 11.50 -5.59 -12.07
C GLN A 94 11.82 -6.99 -12.63
N GLY A 95 10.81 -7.81 -12.96
CA GLY A 95 11.00 -9.15 -13.53
C GLY A 95 11.29 -9.17 -15.04
N ALA A 96 11.04 -8.07 -15.75
CA ALA A 96 11.17 -7.99 -17.21
C ALA A 96 12.55 -7.50 -17.70
N ASN A 97 13.44 -7.09 -16.79
CA ASN A 97 14.82 -6.67 -17.09
C ASN A 97 15.84 -7.79 -16.85
N LEU A 98 15.58 -9.01 -17.36
CA LEU A 98 16.52 -10.13 -17.36
C LEU A 98 16.66 -10.73 -18.76
#